data_AF-A0A165TPK7-F1
#
_entry.id   AF-A0A165TPK7-F1
#
_cell.length_a   1.000
_cell.length_b   1.000
_cell.length_c   1.000
_cell.angle_alpha   90.00
_cell.angle_beta   90.00
_cell.angle_gamma   90.00
#
_symmetry.space_group_name_H-M   'P 1'
#
loop_
_entity.id
_entity.type
_entity.pdbx_description
1 polymer ?
#
loop_
_entity_poly.entity_id
_entity_poly.type
_entity_poly.pdbx_seq_one_letter_code
_entity_poly.pdbx_strand_id
1 'polypeptide(L)'
;MNFLTKEFVWRARETLGLESTDPHKPKKEEIIAYLGQMEIAAALGAVIVKTKAELDTVTNKPDYTPAIVGGDPNQALSGYYQWLGNTWNYVRDLADSITRLVNIGGTGNAITAELRLGVSLSAVELAFFVPAHNNTGAVTITVEGVEKSVRNGLGNELSEDDLQAGYPAMVAVFPGQDGYVLLNPANVEAVVLAAKQAAIAARNQAQTAKQAAEEALSNLEAAVEQASELAFQRFNKLYLGSFNVNPSTDNQGGPLKDGMLCFHSVEKKMKVYSEDDSDWILATPDTSDFLNKANNLGDVSSKSAARSNLGLGALATSSKVGTSDLTDSSVSTGKLKSKAVTDPKLNSAKLNTLVGKPQVVALYSNIGDDASFNLTRSGATYTFGTPQPDTSYVVQVVGQRTTQGNLSYINIVGMNVKSKASFSLNGLRLNSAGSISGLSGGFDVIVYRVAS
;
A
#
# COMPACT_ATOMS: atom_id res chain seq x y z
N MET A 1 39.91 -7.29 72.41
CA MET A 1 40.04 -6.61 73.71
C MET A 1 40.60 -5.24 73.41
N ASN A 2 39.94 -4.16 73.84
CA ASN A 2 40.55 -2.83 73.69
C ASN A 2 41.81 -2.80 74.55
N PHE A 3 42.94 -2.49 73.92
CA PHE A 3 44.20 -2.29 74.63
C PHE A 3 44.03 -1.08 75.55
N LEU A 4 44.30 -1.25 76.85
CA LEU A 4 44.15 -0.18 77.82
C LEU A 4 45.53 0.37 78.15
N THR A 5 45.71 1.69 78.06
CA THR A 5 46.93 2.36 78.53
C THR A 5 46.74 2.85 79.97
N LYS A 6 47.85 3.07 80.68
CA LYS A 6 47.80 3.70 82.01
C LYS A 6 47.10 5.06 81.95
N GLU A 7 47.30 5.83 80.89
CA GLU A 7 46.66 7.13 80.73
C GLU A 7 45.18 7.01 80.45
N PHE A 8 44.72 5.95 79.79
CA PHE A 8 43.29 5.74 79.60
C PHE A 8 42.60 5.41 80.93
N VAL A 9 43.18 4.50 81.72
CA VAL A 9 42.61 4.06 83.00
C VAL A 9 42.67 5.16 84.06
N TRP A 10 43.80 5.86 84.15
CA TRP A 10 44.09 6.89 85.14
C TRP A 10 44.06 8.33 84.58
N ARG A 11 43.29 8.58 83.51
CA ARG A 11 43.11 9.94 82.96
C ARG A 11 42.56 10.91 84.01
N ALA A 12 42.92 12.18 83.88
CA ALA A 12 42.40 13.24 84.75
C ALA A 12 40.95 13.64 84.43
N ARG A 13 40.51 13.42 83.18
CA ARG A 13 39.24 13.94 82.62
C ARG A 13 38.43 12.82 81.96
N GLU A 14 37.10 12.95 81.97
CA GLU A 14 36.17 11.91 81.50
C GLU A 14 36.47 11.48 80.07
N THR A 15 36.82 12.44 79.22
CA THR A 15 37.34 12.22 77.88
C THR A 15 38.84 12.51 77.84
N LEU A 16 39.64 11.54 77.42
CA LEU A 16 41.10 11.68 77.33
C LEU A 16 41.44 12.80 76.33
N GLY A 17 42.19 13.81 76.80
CA GLY A 17 42.62 14.95 75.98
C GLY A 17 41.66 16.16 75.96
N LEU A 18 40.54 16.11 76.68
CA LEU A 18 39.55 17.20 76.70
C LEU A 18 39.36 17.79 78.10
N GLU A 19 40.04 18.91 78.37
CA GLU A 19 40.05 19.60 79.67
C GLU A 19 38.69 20.17 80.12
N SER A 20 37.74 20.30 79.19
CA SER A 20 36.38 20.79 79.46
C SER A 20 35.44 19.75 80.05
N THR A 21 35.88 18.49 80.20
CA THR A 21 35.04 17.41 80.74
C THR A 21 35.22 17.22 82.24
N ASP A 22 34.22 16.58 82.86
CA ASP A 22 34.23 16.28 84.28
C ASP A 22 35.46 15.44 84.69
N PRO A 23 35.92 15.54 85.95
CA PRO A 23 37.02 14.71 86.44
C PRO A 23 36.71 13.22 86.29
N HIS A 24 37.65 12.46 85.71
CA HIS A 24 37.46 11.02 85.54
C HIS A 24 37.70 10.27 86.85
N LYS A 25 36.83 9.29 87.09
CA LYS A 25 36.99 8.32 88.17
C LYS A 25 37.39 6.98 87.54
N PRO A 26 38.61 6.47 87.81
CA PRO A 26 39.04 5.17 87.31
C PRO A 26 38.01 4.08 87.63
N LYS A 27 37.54 3.36 86.60
CA LYS A 27 36.54 2.31 86.76
C LYS A 27 37.21 1.01 87.18
N LYS A 28 36.58 0.28 88.09
CA LYS A 28 37.13 -0.98 88.63
C LYS A 28 37.36 -2.00 87.52
N GLU A 29 36.45 -2.07 86.56
CA GLU A 29 36.51 -2.99 85.42
C GLU A 29 37.71 -2.66 84.50
N GLU A 30 38.00 -1.37 84.28
CA GLU A 30 39.14 -0.91 83.47
C GLU A 30 40.48 -1.20 84.16
N ILE A 31 40.55 -1.02 85.49
CA ILE A 31 41.74 -1.34 86.29
C ILE A 31 42.03 -2.84 86.27
N ILE A 32 41.00 -3.68 86.48
CA ILE A 32 41.15 -5.14 86.44
C ILE A 32 41.62 -5.60 85.06
N ALA A 33 41.04 -5.07 83.99
CA ALA A 33 41.43 -5.40 82.63
C ALA A 33 42.89 -4.98 82.32
N TYR A 34 43.31 -3.79 82.75
CA TYR A 34 44.69 -3.33 82.58
C TYR A 34 45.69 -4.16 83.40
N LEU A 35 45.39 -4.47 84.66
CA LEU A 35 46.24 -5.33 85.50
C LEU A 35 46.33 -6.75 84.93
N GLY A 36 45.22 -7.30 84.43
CA GLY A 36 45.23 -8.59 83.73
C GLY A 36 46.08 -8.56 82.45
N GLN A 37 46.08 -7.46 81.69
CA GLN A 37 46.98 -7.27 80.55
C GLN A 37 48.45 -7.27 80.99
N MET A 38 48.78 -6.57 82.08
CA MET A 38 50.14 -6.56 82.64
C MET A 38 50.57 -7.93 83.17
N GLU A 39 49.67 -8.70 83.78
CA GLU A 39 49.95 -10.03 84.30
C GLU A 39 50.23 -11.04 83.17
N ILE A 40 49.42 -11.02 82.10
CA ILE A 40 49.64 -11.84 80.90
C ILE A 40 50.95 -11.42 80.19
N ALA A 41 51.21 -10.12 80.08
CA ALA A 41 52.45 -9.61 79.49
C ALA A 41 53.68 -10.05 80.29
N ALA A 42 53.63 -9.95 81.62
CA ALA A 42 54.68 -10.42 82.51
C ALA A 42 54.91 -11.94 82.36
N ALA A 43 53.83 -12.73 82.23
CA ALA A 43 53.93 -14.17 82.02
C ALA A 43 54.54 -14.56 80.65
N LEU A 44 54.31 -13.75 79.62
CA LEU A 44 54.86 -13.95 78.26
C LEU A 44 56.22 -13.25 78.04
N GLY A 45 56.72 -12.52 79.04
CA GLY A 45 57.90 -11.66 78.90
C GLY A 45 57.71 -10.45 77.99
N ALA A 46 56.47 -10.14 77.60
CA ALA A 46 56.13 -9.10 76.64
C ALA A 46 56.31 -7.69 77.23
N VAL A 47 56.81 -6.76 76.42
CA VAL A 47 56.94 -5.35 76.81
C VAL A 47 55.75 -4.56 76.29
N ILE A 48 55.01 -3.90 77.18
CA ILE A 48 53.86 -3.08 76.82
C ILE A 48 54.18 -1.63 77.18
N VAL A 49 54.19 -0.76 76.17
CA VAL A 49 54.48 0.67 76.33
C VAL A 49 53.52 1.52 75.51
N LYS A 50 53.48 2.83 75.81
CA LYS A 50 52.61 3.75 75.06
C LYS A 50 53.26 4.17 73.76
N THR A 51 54.54 4.54 73.80
CA THR A 51 55.26 5.10 72.65
C THR A 51 56.43 4.21 72.23
N LYS A 52 56.83 4.31 70.96
CA LYS A 52 58.03 3.65 70.44
C LYS A 52 59.29 4.19 71.11
N ALA A 53 59.30 5.48 71.47
CA ALA A 53 60.38 6.07 72.25
C ALA A 53 60.54 5.41 73.63
N GLU A 54 59.43 5.11 74.33
CA GLU A 54 59.47 4.34 75.57
C GLU A 54 59.97 2.90 75.32
N LEU A 55 59.54 2.27 74.22
CA LEU A 55 59.98 0.91 73.87
C LEU A 55 61.50 0.86 73.70
N ASP A 56 62.08 1.86 73.02
CA ASP A 56 63.51 1.96 72.75
C ASP A 56 64.38 2.13 74.00
N THR A 57 63.80 2.59 75.11
CA THR A 57 64.52 2.61 76.41
C THR A 57 64.65 1.23 77.04
N VAL A 58 63.82 0.26 76.61
CA VAL A 58 63.84 -1.11 77.11
C VAL A 58 64.85 -1.92 76.31
N THR A 59 65.98 -2.22 76.93
CA THR A 59 67.10 -2.95 76.33
C THR A 59 67.32 -4.32 77.01
N ASN A 60 68.26 -5.12 76.47
CA ASN A 60 68.70 -6.39 77.05
C ASN A 60 67.57 -7.42 77.25
N LYS A 61 66.74 -7.61 76.22
CA LYS A 61 65.72 -8.67 76.20
C LYS A 61 66.24 -9.93 75.50
N PRO A 62 65.70 -11.11 75.83
CA PRO A 62 65.90 -12.31 75.00
C PRO A 62 65.44 -12.05 73.56
N ASP A 63 66.13 -12.64 72.58
CA ASP A 63 65.65 -12.61 71.21
C ASP A 63 64.22 -13.19 71.13
N TYR A 64 63.45 -12.63 70.21
CA TYR A 64 62.03 -12.90 70.00
C TYR A 64 61.07 -12.39 71.07
N THR A 65 61.55 -11.66 72.09
CA THR A 65 60.67 -11.01 73.07
C THR A 65 59.66 -10.11 72.35
N PRO A 66 58.34 -10.32 72.51
CA PRO A 66 57.33 -9.51 71.87
C PRO A 66 57.14 -8.18 72.62
N ALA A 67 56.72 -7.15 71.89
CA ALA A 67 56.30 -5.90 72.48
C ALA A 67 55.09 -5.32 71.76
N ILE A 68 54.37 -4.46 72.47
CA ILE A 68 53.22 -3.73 71.94
C ILE A 68 53.43 -2.25 72.23
N VAL A 69 53.40 -1.43 71.18
CA VAL A 69 53.30 0.02 71.28
C VAL A 69 51.86 0.40 70.99
N GLY A 70 51.15 0.87 72.02
CA GLY A 70 49.70 0.98 71.97
C GLY A 70 49.12 2.37 71.69
N GLY A 71 49.95 3.41 71.56
CA GLY A 71 49.45 4.78 71.42
C GLY A 71 50.54 5.81 71.21
N ASP A 72 51.45 5.54 70.27
CA ASP A 72 52.45 6.50 69.84
C ASP A 72 51.77 7.67 69.11
N PRO A 73 52.16 8.94 69.35
CA PRO A 73 51.65 10.08 68.59
C PRO A 73 51.80 9.92 67.07
N ASN A 74 52.85 9.22 66.62
CA ASN A 74 52.93 8.74 65.25
C ASN A 74 52.31 7.34 65.18
N GLN A 75 51.07 7.25 64.68
CA GLN A 75 50.32 5.99 64.64
C GLN A 75 51.01 4.89 63.83
N ALA A 76 51.85 5.23 62.84
CA ALA A 76 52.65 4.25 62.09
C ALA A 76 53.68 3.51 62.98
N LEU A 77 53.97 4.03 64.17
CA LEU A 77 54.82 3.41 65.18
C LEU A 77 54.01 2.65 66.25
N SER A 78 52.68 2.66 66.18
CA SER A 78 51.84 1.82 67.03
C SER A 78 51.66 0.46 66.38
N GLY A 79 51.92 -0.62 67.11
CA GLY A 79 52.00 -1.96 66.52
C GLY A 79 52.64 -2.99 67.42
N TYR A 80 52.76 -4.20 66.89
CA TYR A 80 53.51 -5.29 67.48
C TYR A 80 54.97 -5.19 67.04
N TYR A 81 55.87 -5.27 68.02
CA TYR A 81 57.31 -5.25 67.84
C TYR A 81 57.92 -6.55 68.38
N GLN A 82 59.14 -6.84 67.96
CA GLN A 82 59.90 -7.98 68.44
C GLN A 82 61.37 -7.61 68.64
N TRP A 83 61.94 -8.01 69.77
CA TRP A 83 63.36 -7.84 70.05
C TRP A 83 64.17 -8.84 69.23
N LEU A 84 65.06 -8.35 68.36
CA LEU A 84 65.94 -9.19 67.57
C LEU A 84 67.22 -8.41 67.25
N GLY A 85 68.39 -9.02 67.48
CA GLY A 85 69.66 -8.40 67.11
C GLY A 85 69.94 -7.09 67.88
N ASN A 86 69.53 -7.05 69.15
CA ASN A 86 69.70 -5.91 70.06
C ASN A 86 68.89 -4.65 69.72
N THR A 87 67.84 -4.77 68.89
CA THR A 87 66.91 -3.68 68.56
C THR A 87 65.46 -4.19 68.49
N TRP A 88 64.51 -3.26 68.62
CA TRP A 88 63.08 -3.54 68.39
C TRP A 88 62.74 -3.44 66.90
N ASN A 89 62.26 -4.53 66.33
CA ASN A 89 61.84 -4.63 64.94
C ASN A 89 60.31 -4.62 64.86
N TYR A 90 59.74 -3.84 63.95
CA TYR A 90 58.30 -3.78 63.71
C TYR A 90 57.83 -5.05 63.01
N VAL A 91 56.74 -5.66 63.50
CA VAL A 91 56.22 -6.92 62.95
C VAL A 91 54.91 -6.69 62.20
N ARG A 92 53.95 -5.99 62.81
CA ARG A 92 52.62 -5.76 62.23
C ARG A 92 51.83 -4.68 62.98
N ASP A 93 50.78 -4.17 62.33
CA ASP A 93 49.82 -3.23 62.90
C ASP A 93 48.98 -3.85 64.03
N LEU A 94 48.39 -2.99 64.88
CA LEU A 94 47.32 -3.38 65.80
C LEU A 94 46.07 -3.74 64.98
N ALA A 95 45.51 -4.92 65.24
CA ALA A 95 44.47 -5.54 64.40
C ALA A 95 43.06 -4.98 64.65
N ASP A 96 42.87 -3.67 64.46
CA ASP A 96 41.58 -3.01 64.58
C ASP A 96 41.04 -2.63 63.19
N SER A 97 40.25 -3.51 62.57
CA SER A 97 39.65 -3.29 61.25
C SER A 97 38.38 -2.43 61.25
N ILE A 98 37.83 -2.17 62.44
CA ILE A 98 36.60 -1.41 62.62
C ILE A 98 36.85 -0.28 63.62
N THR A 99 36.55 0.97 63.25
CA THR A 99 36.77 2.12 64.12
C THR A 99 35.66 3.17 64.05
N ARG A 100 35.58 4.02 65.07
CA ARG A 100 34.79 5.25 65.02
C ARG A 100 35.74 6.42 64.80
N LEU A 101 35.54 7.17 63.72
CA LEU A 101 36.28 8.40 63.49
C LEU A 101 35.90 9.43 64.55
N VAL A 102 36.88 10.21 65.00
CA VAL A 102 36.73 11.25 66.03
C VAL A 102 37.15 12.61 65.46
N ASN A 103 36.86 13.68 66.21
CA ASN A 103 37.20 15.06 65.82
C ASN A 103 36.72 15.42 64.40
N ILE A 104 35.45 15.09 64.12
CA ILE A 104 34.84 15.36 62.81
C ILE A 104 34.70 16.87 62.61
N GLY A 105 35.28 17.37 61.53
CA GLY A 105 35.26 18.78 61.14
C GLY A 105 35.20 18.95 59.62
N GLY A 106 35.53 20.16 59.16
CA GLY A 106 35.51 20.50 57.74
C GLY A 106 34.13 20.93 57.24
N THR A 107 33.84 20.67 55.97
CA THR A 107 32.55 20.96 55.31
C THR A 107 31.83 19.66 54.94
N GLY A 108 30.58 19.73 54.48
CA GLY A 108 29.84 18.54 54.02
C GLY A 108 30.50 17.80 52.85
N ASN A 109 31.34 18.49 52.07
CA ASN A 109 32.01 17.94 50.88
C ASN A 109 33.51 17.68 51.10
N ALA A 110 34.09 18.21 52.18
CA ALA A 110 35.50 18.01 52.54
C ALA A 110 35.59 17.81 54.05
N ILE A 111 35.47 16.56 54.47
CA ILE A 111 35.37 16.16 55.87
C ILE A 111 36.78 15.89 56.39
N THR A 112 37.08 16.40 57.58
CA THR A 112 38.32 16.07 58.30
C THR A 112 37.99 15.21 59.51
N ALA A 113 38.81 14.20 59.77
CA ALA A 113 38.63 13.33 60.92
C ALA A 113 39.97 12.77 61.43
N GLU A 114 39.93 12.28 62.65
CA GLU A 114 41.06 11.62 63.31
C GLU A 114 40.66 10.20 63.73
N LEU A 115 41.67 9.35 63.93
CA LEU A 115 41.50 8.01 64.47
C LEU A 115 41.53 8.03 66.00
N ARG A 116 40.89 7.04 66.62
CA ARG A 116 41.08 6.81 68.05
C ARG A 116 42.50 6.29 68.31
N LEU A 117 43.06 6.66 69.46
CA LEU A 117 44.35 6.15 69.93
C LEU A 117 44.41 4.61 69.85
N GLY A 118 45.47 4.09 69.25
CA GLY A 118 45.71 2.64 69.11
C GLY A 118 45.16 2.02 67.82
N VAL A 119 44.53 2.79 66.93
CA VAL A 119 44.06 2.32 65.61
C VAL A 119 45.05 2.78 64.53
N SER A 120 45.42 1.88 63.61
CA SER A 120 46.27 2.20 62.46
C SER A 120 45.43 2.37 61.20
N LEU A 121 45.64 3.46 60.45
CA LEU A 121 44.87 3.75 59.23
C LEU A 121 45.02 2.67 58.15
N SER A 122 46.18 1.99 58.08
CA SER A 122 46.43 0.89 57.14
C SER A 122 45.55 -0.33 57.38
N ALA A 123 45.05 -0.52 58.61
CA ALA A 123 44.27 -1.67 59.01
C ALA A 123 42.75 -1.43 58.97
N VAL A 124 42.29 -0.17 58.87
CA VAL A 124 40.86 0.17 58.91
C VAL A 124 40.15 -0.24 57.61
N GLU A 125 39.19 -1.16 57.73
CA GLU A 125 38.33 -1.61 56.63
C GLU A 125 36.92 -0.99 56.72
N LEU A 126 36.45 -0.68 57.93
CA LEU A 126 35.14 -0.08 58.19
C LEU A 126 35.25 1.05 59.23
N ALA A 127 34.66 2.20 58.94
CA ALA A 127 34.62 3.32 59.85
C ALA A 127 33.21 3.92 59.99
N PHE A 128 32.90 4.38 61.20
CA PHE A 128 31.66 5.07 61.54
C PHE A 128 31.94 6.52 61.92
N PHE A 129 31.09 7.45 61.49
CA PHE A 129 31.15 8.84 61.93
C PHE A 129 29.77 9.52 61.82
N VAL A 130 29.65 10.72 62.37
CA VAL A 130 28.46 11.56 62.22
C VAL A 130 28.90 12.84 61.50
N PRO A 131 28.42 13.12 60.27
CA PRO A 131 28.74 14.36 59.57
C PRO A 131 28.29 15.58 60.37
N ALA A 132 29.09 16.64 60.33
CA ALA A 132 28.73 17.94 60.92
C ALA A 132 27.82 18.78 60.01
N HIS A 133 27.84 18.50 58.70
CA HIS A 133 27.14 19.24 57.66
C HIS A 133 26.60 18.27 56.60
N ASN A 134 25.53 18.68 55.91
CA ASN A 134 25.03 17.97 54.74
C ASN A 134 25.99 18.16 53.56
N ASN A 135 26.14 17.13 52.74
CA ASN A 135 26.89 17.26 51.49
C ASN A 135 26.00 17.82 50.36
N THR A 136 26.58 18.62 49.47
CA THR A 136 25.89 19.16 48.28
C THR A 136 26.42 18.60 46.96
N GLY A 137 27.30 17.60 47.03
CA GLY A 137 27.94 16.97 45.88
C GLY A 137 29.04 16.00 46.29
N ALA A 138 30.09 15.89 45.47
CA ALA A 138 31.23 15.02 45.72
C ALA A 138 31.87 15.28 47.10
N VAL A 139 32.22 14.20 47.79
CA VAL A 139 32.74 14.22 49.16
C VAL A 139 34.13 13.60 49.23
N THR A 140 35.04 14.24 49.95
CA THR A 140 36.30 13.67 50.41
C THR A 140 36.33 13.57 51.94
N ILE A 141 37.04 12.58 52.46
CA ILE A 141 37.36 12.44 53.87
C ILE A 141 38.89 12.39 54.01
N THR A 142 39.43 13.30 54.82
CA THR A 142 40.84 13.34 55.20
C THR A 142 40.99 12.80 56.61
N VAL A 143 41.60 11.62 56.74
CA VAL A 143 41.86 10.95 58.03
C VAL A 143 43.36 10.96 58.29
N GLU A 144 43.80 11.56 59.39
CA GLU A 144 45.23 11.65 59.77
C GLU A 144 46.13 12.20 58.62
N GLY A 145 45.60 13.15 57.84
CA GLY A 145 46.30 13.77 56.71
C GLY A 145 46.23 12.99 55.39
N VAL A 146 45.59 11.81 55.34
CA VAL A 146 45.36 11.05 54.11
C VAL A 146 43.96 11.31 53.59
N GLU A 147 43.86 11.97 52.43
CA GLU A 147 42.58 12.25 51.77
C GLU A 147 42.13 11.10 50.87
N LYS A 148 40.85 10.75 50.95
CA LYS A 148 40.19 9.78 50.06
C LYS A 148 38.80 10.27 49.67
N SER A 149 38.40 10.02 48.43
CA SER A 149 37.02 10.28 47.97
C SER A 149 36.02 9.31 48.59
N VAL A 150 34.78 9.73 48.76
CA VAL A 150 33.66 8.86 49.14
C VAL A 150 32.77 8.61 47.93
N ARG A 151 32.46 7.34 47.68
CA ARG A 151 31.59 6.88 46.60
C ARG A 151 30.36 6.18 47.17
N ASN A 152 29.29 6.10 46.41
CA ASN A 152 28.15 5.24 46.77
C ASN A 152 28.44 3.77 46.47
N GLY A 153 27.52 2.87 46.83
CA GLY A 153 27.66 1.42 46.58
C GLY A 153 27.80 1.00 45.11
N LEU A 154 27.59 1.92 44.15
CA LEU A 154 27.79 1.71 42.71
C LEU A 154 29.12 2.28 42.20
N GLY A 155 29.93 2.90 43.06
CA GLY A 155 31.20 3.53 42.69
C GLY A 155 31.07 4.96 42.15
N ASN A 156 29.87 5.55 42.11
CA ASN A 156 29.66 6.93 41.66
C ASN A 156 29.88 7.93 42.79
N GLU A 157 30.00 9.22 42.46
CA GLU A 157 29.96 10.31 43.44
C GLU A 157 28.66 10.31 44.24
N LEU A 158 28.75 10.80 45.48
CA LEU A 158 27.58 11.02 46.30
C LEU A 158 26.73 12.16 45.70
N SER A 159 25.42 11.95 45.72
CA SER A 159 24.43 12.97 45.42
C SER A 159 24.26 13.89 46.63
N GLU A 160 23.66 15.05 46.41
CA GLU A 160 23.24 15.95 47.51
C GLU A 160 22.42 15.17 48.56
N ASP A 161 22.70 15.48 49.83
CA ASP A 161 22.09 14.89 51.03
C ASP A 161 22.26 13.37 51.23
N ASP A 162 23.19 12.71 50.54
CA ASP A 162 23.58 11.33 50.84
C ASP A 162 24.22 11.19 52.23
N LEU A 163 24.91 12.24 52.70
CA LEU A 163 25.41 12.43 54.06
C LEU A 163 24.67 13.61 54.69
N GLN A 164 24.01 13.37 55.82
CA GLN A 164 23.24 14.39 56.53
C GLN A 164 23.82 14.65 57.91
N ALA A 165 23.83 15.93 58.30
CA ALA A 165 24.27 16.36 59.61
C ALA A 165 23.46 15.66 60.71
N GLY A 166 24.14 15.09 61.71
CA GLY A 166 23.50 14.41 62.83
C GLY A 166 23.03 12.97 62.58
N TYR A 167 23.10 12.47 61.35
CA TYR A 167 22.82 11.07 61.03
C TYR A 167 24.12 10.25 60.92
N PRO A 168 24.19 9.04 61.50
CA PRO A 168 25.40 8.23 61.43
C PRO A 168 25.66 7.76 60.00
N ALA A 169 26.92 7.84 59.58
CA ALA A 169 27.43 7.38 58.30
C ALA A 169 28.40 6.20 58.50
N MET A 170 28.34 5.24 57.59
CA MET A 170 29.17 4.04 57.55
C MET A 170 29.96 4.01 56.26
N VAL A 171 31.29 4.02 56.37
CA VAL A 171 32.18 3.97 55.21
C VAL A 171 33.09 2.75 55.27
N ALA A 172 33.25 2.06 54.15
CA ALA A 172 34.13 0.89 54.03
C ALA A 172 35.21 1.11 52.96
N VAL A 173 36.35 0.44 53.12
CA VAL A 173 37.41 0.35 52.10
C VAL A 173 37.29 -1.02 51.43
N PHE A 174 37.12 -1.04 50.12
CA PHE A 174 37.09 -2.28 49.34
C PHE A 174 38.36 -2.43 48.49
N PRO A 175 38.99 -3.62 48.46
CA PRO A 175 40.13 -3.87 47.58
C PRO A 175 39.76 -3.59 46.12
N GLY A 176 40.54 -2.74 45.44
CA GLY A 176 40.34 -2.40 44.03
C GLY A 176 39.39 -1.23 43.75
N GLN A 177 38.85 -0.56 44.78
CA GLN A 177 38.16 0.72 44.64
C GLN A 177 38.96 1.85 45.27
N ASP A 178 39.10 2.95 44.52
CA ASP A 178 39.75 4.15 45.01
C ASP A 178 38.82 4.92 45.95
N GLY A 179 39.16 4.88 47.25
CA GLY A 179 38.50 5.68 48.28
C GLY A 179 37.67 4.86 49.27
N TYR A 180 36.67 5.52 49.83
CA TYR A 180 35.69 4.97 50.76
C TYR A 180 34.34 4.75 50.07
N VAL A 181 33.60 3.72 50.47
CA VAL A 181 32.24 3.46 50.00
C VAL A 181 31.24 3.70 51.13
N LEU A 182 30.28 4.59 50.91
CA LEU A 182 29.16 4.84 51.81
C LEU A 182 28.16 3.69 51.73
N LEU A 183 27.91 3.03 52.87
CA LEU A 183 27.02 1.87 52.96
C LEU A 183 25.56 2.24 53.25
N ASN A 184 25.32 3.43 53.82
CA ASN A 184 24.00 3.89 54.23
C ASN A 184 23.69 5.33 53.75
N PRO A 185 23.56 5.56 52.44
CA PRO A 185 23.15 6.87 51.94
C PRO A 185 21.75 7.23 52.43
N ALA A 186 21.57 8.46 52.91
CA ALA A 186 20.29 8.93 53.44
C ALA A 186 19.22 9.17 52.34
N ASN A 187 19.60 9.31 51.07
CA ASN A 187 18.67 9.72 50.00
C ASN A 187 17.90 8.58 49.29
N VAL A 188 18.10 7.30 49.64
CA VAL A 188 17.46 6.17 48.92
C VAL A 188 15.93 6.30 48.91
N GLU A 189 15.35 6.91 49.96
CA GLU A 189 13.92 7.19 50.05
C GLU A 189 13.44 8.27 49.08
N ALA A 190 14.27 9.26 48.75
CA ALA A 190 13.93 10.35 47.84
C ALA A 190 13.78 9.87 46.39
N VAL A 191 14.67 8.98 45.94
CA VAL A 191 14.60 8.36 44.61
C VAL A 191 13.33 7.52 44.45
N VAL A 192 12.99 6.73 45.48
CA VAL A 192 11.78 5.91 45.49
C VAL A 192 10.51 6.77 45.50
N LEU A 193 10.51 7.90 46.23
CA LEU A 193 9.39 8.82 46.27
C LEU A 193 9.15 9.50 44.91
N ALA A 194 10.23 9.96 44.25
CA ALA A 194 10.15 10.56 42.92
C ALA A 194 9.59 9.56 41.88
N ALA A 195 10.04 8.31 41.92
CA ALA A 195 9.52 7.26 41.04
C ALA A 195 8.03 6.99 41.27
N LYS A 196 7.55 7.01 42.53
CA LYS A 196 6.12 6.86 42.85
C LYS A 196 5.29 8.03 42.33
N GLN A 197 5.77 9.26 42.47
CA GLN A 197 5.07 10.45 41.98
C GLN A 197 4.95 10.43 40.45
N ALA A 198 6.03 10.06 39.75
CA ALA A 198 6.01 9.89 38.30
C ALA A 198 4.99 8.83 37.85
N ALA A 199 4.90 7.71 38.56
CA ALA A 199 3.90 6.66 38.27
C ALA A 199 2.46 7.14 38.48
N ILE A 200 2.20 7.92 39.53
CA ILE A 200 0.88 8.52 39.79
C ILE A 200 0.52 9.53 38.69
N ALA A 201 1.46 10.39 38.29
CA ALA A 201 1.26 11.35 37.22
C ALA A 201 0.90 10.66 35.89
N ALA A 202 1.64 9.59 35.54
CA ALA A 202 1.37 8.80 34.34
C ALA A 202 -0.03 8.13 34.39
N ARG A 203 -0.42 7.58 35.55
CA ARG A 203 -1.77 7.02 35.73
C ARG A 203 -2.86 8.06 35.54
N ASN A 204 -2.69 9.26 36.08
CA ASN A 204 -3.67 10.33 35.96
C ASN A 204 -3.82 10.79 34.50
N GLN A 205 -2.71 10.95 33.77
CA GLN A 205 -2.75 11.26 32.34
C GLN A 205 -3.49 10.20 31.53
N ALA A 206 -3.24 8.91 31.81
CA ALA A 206 -3.96 7.81 31.16
C ALA A 206 -5.47 7.85 31.46
N GLN A 207 -5.86 8.22 32.69
CA GLN A 207 -7.26 8.34 33.07
C GLN A 207 -7.96 9.53 32.40
N THR A 208 -7.28 10.67 32.26
CA THR A 208 -7.78 11.82 31.49
C THR A 208 -7.95 11.46 30.01
N ALA A 209 -6.97 10.76 29.40
CA ALA A 209 -7.08 10.32 28.02
C ALA A 209 -8.26 9.35 27.81
N LYS A 210 -8.51 8.45 28.77
CA LYS A 210 -9.67 7.56 28.76
C LYS A 210 -10.99 8.35 28.79
N GLN A 211 -11.12 9.33 29.67
CA GLN A 211 -12.33 10.16 29.77
C GLN A 211 -12.60 10.95 28.50
N ALA A 212 -11.56 11.53 27.90
CA ALA A 212 -11.68 12.23 26.61
C ALA A 212 -12.15 11.30 25.48
N ALA A 213 -11.71 10.04 25.49
CA ALA A 213 -12.17 9.04 24.53
C ALA A 213 -13.64 8.63 24.75
N GLU A 214 -14.07 8.46 26.01
CA GLU A 214 -15.46 8.18 26.38
C GLU A 214 -16.40 9.34 25.97
N GLU A 215 -15.97 10.59 26.18
CA GLU A 215 -16.70 11.78 25.75
C GLU A 215 -16.80 11.87 24.21
N ALA A 216 -15.71 11.60 23.50
CA ALA A 216 -15.72 11.57 22.04
C ALA A 216 -16.67 10.49 21.48
N LEU A 217 -16.75 9.33 22.13
CA LEU A 217 -17.69 8.27 21.76
C LEU A 217 -19.14 8.72 21.97
N SER A 218 -19.46 9.29 23.13
CA SER A 218 -20.79 9.82 23.43
C SER A 218 -21.23 10.89 22.42
N ASN A 219 -20.32 11.81 22.07
CA ASN A 219 -20.57 12.83 21.05
C ASN A 219 -20.83 12.23 19.65
N LEU A 220 -20.11 11.16 19.29
CA LEU A 220 -20.33 10.45 18.04
C LEU A 220 -21.68 9.75 18.01
N GLU A 221 -22.05 9.06 19.10
CA GLU A 221 -23.35 8.38 19.23
C GLU A 221 -24.51 9.37 19.06
N ALA A 222 -24.44 10.52 19.75
CA ALA A 222 -25.44 11.57 19.63
C ALA A 222 -25.51 12.16 18.21
N ALA A 223 -24.37 12.35 17.54
CA ALA A 223 -24.33 12.85 16.17
C ALA A 223 -24.93 11.84 15.18
N VAL A 224 -24.66 10.55 15.35
CA VAL A 224 -25.22 9.47 14.53
C VAL A 224 -26.73 9.36 14.72
N GLU A 225 -27.21 9.48 15.96
CA GLU A 225 -28.65 9.48 16.26
C GLU A 225 -29.36 10.66 15.59
N GLN A 226 -28.82 11.87 15.73
CA GLN A 226 -29.36 13.07 15.08
C GLN A 226 -29.35 12.97 13.55
N ALA A 227 -28.26 12.45 12.97
CA ALA A 227 -28.17 12.25 11.53
C ALA A 227 -29.17 11.21 11.02
N SER A 228 -29.37 10.13 11.78
CA SER A 228 -30.34 9.07 11.45
C SER A 228 -31.77 9.57 11.52
N GLU A 229 -32.11 10.32 12.57
CA GLU A 229 -33.42 10.94 12.73
C GLU A 229 -33.70 11.96 11.62
N LEU A 230 -32.72 12.82 11.28
CA LEU A 230 -32.88 13.76 10.17
C LEU A 230 -33.04 13.05 8.82
N ALA A 231 -32.30 11.96 8.58
CA ALA A 231 -32.44 11.15 7.38
C ALA A 231 -33.83 10.51 7.31
N PHE A 232 -34.33 9.97 8.42
CA PHE A 232 -35.68 9.42 8.51
C PHE A 232 -36.74 10.51 8.28
N GLN A 233 -36.61 11.68 8.89
CA GLN A 233 -37.53 12.80 8.69
C GLN A 233 -37.55 13.29 7.23
N ARG A 234 -36.40 13.37 6.57
CA ARG A 234 -36.33 13.72 5.14
C ARG A 234 -37.00 12.67 4.28
N PHE A 235 -36.75 11.39 4.55
CA PHE A 235 -37.42 10.30 3.86
C PHE A 235 -38.92 10.33 4.09
N ASN A 236 -39.38 10.50 5.33
CA ASN A 236 -40.79 10.55 5.71
C ASN A 236 -41.52 11.79 5.16
N LYS A 237 -40.79 12.89 4.91
CA LYS A 237 -41.31 14.07 4.20
C LYS A 237 -41.46 13.83 2.71
N LEU A 238 -40.53 13.08 2.11
CA LEU A 238 -40.55 12.79 0.68
C LEU A 238 -41.51 11.65 0.34
N TYR A 239 -41.49 10.54 1.07
CA TYR A 239 -42.32 9.38 0.83
C TYR A 239 -43.40 9.25 1.89
N LEU A 240 -44.64 9.52 1.49
CA LEU A 240 -45.79 9.52 2.37
C LEU A 240 -46.24 8.10 2.74
N GLY A 241 -45.89 7.10 1.94
CA GLY A 241 -46.26 5.70 2.14
C GLY A 241 -47.27 5.18 1.12
N SER A 242 -48.02 4.15 1.52
CA SER A 242 -48.95 3.42 0.66
C SER A 242 -50.40 3.77 0.99
N PHE A 243 -51.16 4.22 0.00
CA PHE A 243 -52.55 4.64 0.17
C PHE A 243 -53.47 4.00 -0.86
N ASN A 244 -54.72 3.72 -0.47
CA ASN A 244 -55.76 3.21 -1.38
C ASN A 244 -56.48 4.33 -2.16
N VAL A 245 -56.34 5.58 -1.68
CA VAL A 245 -56.76 6.83 -2.30
C VAL A 245 -55.62 7.82 -2.10
N ASN A 246 -55.32 8.63 -3.11
CA ASN A 246 -54.31 9.68 -3.00
C ASN A 246 -54.51 10.53 -1.72
N PRO A 247 -53.48 10.70 -0.87
CA PRO A 247 -53.62 11.49 0.35
C PRO A 247 -53.80 12.98 0.00
N SER A 248 -54.45 13.73 0.90
CA SER A 248 -54.66 15.18 0.77
C SER A 248 -53.76 16.01 1.70
N THR A 249 -53.01 15.35 2.60
CA THR A 249 -52.08 15.95 3.56
C THR A 249 -50.82 15.09 3.67
N ASP A 250 -49.73 15.68 4.12
CA ASP A 250 -48.48 14.95 4.39
C ASP A 250 -48.55 14.09 5.68
N ASN A 251 -47.45 13.40 6.00
CA ASN A 251 -47.35 12.53 7.18
C ASN A 251 -47.33 13.28 8.53
N GLN A 252 -47.36 14.61 8.52
CA GLN A 252 -47.47 15.49 9.69
C GLN A 252 -48.81 16.25 9.72
N GLY A 253 -49.73 15.95 8.77
CA GLY A 253 -51.01 16.65 8.63
C GLY A 253 -50.91 18.04 7.99
N GLY A 254 -49.76 18.39 7.42
CA GLY A 254 -49.53 19.62 6.67
C GLY A 254 -49.96 19.52 5.20
N PRO A 255 -49.87 20.64 4.46
CA PRO A 255 -50.15 20.65 3.03
C PRO A 255 -49.12 19.83 2.24
N LEU A 256 -49.56 19.19 1.16
CA LEU A 256 -48.68 18.49 0.23
C LEU A 256 -47.75 19.47 -0.48
N LYS A 257 -46.53 18.99 -0.78
CA LYS A 257 -45.52 19.76 -1.49
C LYS A 257 -45.02 19.04 -2.72
N ASP A 258 -44.54 19.83 -3.66
CA ASP A 258 -44.01 19.34 -4.92
C ASP A 258 -42.91 18.27 -4.69
N GLY A 259 -42.98 17.19 -5.46
CA GLY A 259 -42.02 16.09 -5.38
C GLY A 259 -42.31 15.05 -4.29
N MET A 260 -43.32 15.23 -3.43
CA MET A 260 -43.76 14.18 -2.51
C MET A 260 -44.21 12.92 -3.27
N LEU A 261 -43.89 11.75 -2.75
CA LEU A 261 -44.11 10.44 -3.35
C LEU A 261 -45.11 9.63 -2.52
N CYS A 262 -46.00 8.91 -3.19
CA CYS A 262 -46.81 7.87 -2.56
C CYS A 262 -46.91 6.64 -3.45
N PHE A 263 -47.17 5.48 -2.85
CA PHE A 263 -47.56 4.28 -3.57
C PHE A 263 -49.09 4.14 -3.54
N HIS A 264 -49.73 4.20 -4.70
CA HIS A 264 -51.17 3.97 -4.78
C HIS A 264 -51.44 2.47 -4.84
N SER A 265 -51.92 1.88 -3.74
CA SER A 265 -51.99 0.43 -3.54
C SER A 265 -53.00 -0.28 -4.44
N VAL A 266 -54.06 0.42 -4.85
CA VAL A 266 -55.08 -0.11 -5.79
C VAL A 266 -54.55 -0.11 -7.22
N GLU A 267 -53.92 0.97 -7.64
CA GLU A 267 -53.36 1.12 -8.99
C GLU A 267 -52.00 0.44 -9.15
N LYS A 268 -51.35 0.10 -8.02
CA LYS A 268 -49.99 -0.44 -7.94
C LYS A 268 -48.96 0.45 -8.63
N LYS A 269 -49.10 1.76 -8.47
CA LYS A 269 -48.34 2.80 -9.17
C LYS A 269 -47.69 3.75 -8.16
N MET A 270 -46.43 4.12 -8.40
CA MET A 270 -45.77 5.21 -7.67
C MET A 270 -46.23 6.54 -8.26
N LYS A 271 -46.77 7.43 -7.42
CA LYS A 271 -47.20 8.76 -7.82
C LYS A 271 -46.34 9.82 -7.14
N VAL A 272 -46.20 10.96 -7.81
CA VAL A 272 -45.55 12.17 -7.30
C VAL A 272 -46.58 13.29 -7.28
N TYR A 273 -46.61 14.07 -6.21
CA TYR A 273 -47.46 15.25 -6.13
C TYR A 273 -46.83 16.40 -6.91
N SER A 274 -47.61 17.01 -7.78
CA SER A 274 -47.25 18.19 -8.57
C SER A 274 -48.01 19.39 -7.98
N GLU A 275 -47.30 20.39 -7.47
CA GLU A 275 -47.97 21.63 -7.02
C GLU A 275 -48.59 22.40 -8.20
N ASP A 276 -47.93 22.35 -9.37
CA ASP A 276 -48.40 23.01 -10.59
C ASP A 276 -49.75 22.47 -11.07
N ASP A 277 -49.96 21.15 -10.97
CA ASP A 277 -51.22 20.50 -11.32
C ASP A 277 -52.19 20.40 -10.12
N SER A 278 -51.70 20.68 -8.91
CA SER A 278 -52.41 20.45 -7.64
C SER A 278 -53.00 19.02 -7.53
N ASP A 279 -52.31 18.04 -8.09
CA ASP A 279 -52.74 16.64 -8.13
C ASP A 279 -51.54 15.67 -8.14
N TRP A 280 -51.83 14.39 -7.93
CA TRP A 280 -50.89 13.28 -7.97
C TRP A 280 -50.75 12.72 -9.38
N ILE A 281 -49.57 12.93 -9.98
CA ILE A 281 -49.20 12.42 -11.29
C ILE A 281 -48.35 11.15 -11.17
N LEU A 282 -48.21 10.38 -12.24
CA LEU A 282 -47.40 9.16 -12.22
C LEU A 282 -45.91 9.50 -12.16
N ALA A 283 -45.17 8.95 -11.19
CA ALA A 283 -43.72 9.17 -11.06
C ALA A 283 -42.88 8.42 -12.11
N THR A 284 -43.55 7.61 -12.92
CA THR A 284 -42.96 6.81 -14.01
C THR A 284 -43.78 7.03 -15.27
N PRO A 285 -43.26 6.81 -16.48
CA PRO A 285 -44.08 6.82 -17.68
C PRO A 285 -45.19 5.77 -17.57
N ASP A 286 -46.42 6.13 -17.97
CA ASP A 286 -47.49 5.13 -18.01
C ASP A 286 -47.25 4.20 -19.19
N THR A 287 -46.80 2.98 -18.89
CA THR A 287 -46.50 1.96 -19.91
C THR A 287 -47.76 1.39 -20.57
N SER A 288 -48.97 1.75 -20.08
CA SER A 288 -50.24 1.40 -20.71
C SER A 288 -50.34 1.87 -22.17
N ASP A 289 -49.65 2.96 -22.52
CA ASP A 289 -49.63 3.53 -23.88
C ASP A 289 -48.46 3.03 -24.74
N PHE A 290 -47.62 2.13 -24.22
CA PHE A 290 -46.47 1.60 -24.95
C PHE A 290 -46.81 0.33 -25.71
N LEU A 291 -46.27 0.21 -26.93
CA LEU A 291 -46.32 -1.04 -27.68
C LEU A 291 -45.26 -2.01 -27.14
N ASN A 292 -45.71 -3.10 -26.53
CA ASN A 292 -44.87 -4.21 -26.10
C ASN A 292 -44.51 -5.08 -27.31
N LYS A 293 -43.21 -5.13 -27.64
CA LYS A 293 -42.67 -5.94 -28.74
C LYS A 293 -43.12 -7.42 -28.67
N ALA A 294 -43.23 -8.00 -27.48
CA ALA A 294 -43.65 -9.39 -27.32
C ALA A 294 -45.12 -9.63 -27.71
N ASN A 295 -45.97 -8.59 -27.63
CA ASN A 295 -47.38 -8.68 -27.99
C ASN A 295 -47.63 -8.61 -29.50
N ASN A 296 -46.57 -8.50 -30.33
CA ASN A 296 -46.64 -8.55 -31.79
C ASN A 296 -47.75 -7.64 -32.37
N LEU A 297 -47.77 -6.36 -31.96
CA LEU A 297 -48.76 -5.36 -32.36
C LEU A 297 -50.21 -5.65 -31.90
N GLY A 298 -50.39 -6.60 -30.97
CA GLY A 298 -51.69 -6.95 -30.38
C GLY A 298 -52.33 -5.79 -29.61
N ASP A 299 -51.48 -4.98 -28.99
CA ASP A 299 -51.72 -3.76 -28.23
C ASP A 299 -52.09 -2.52 -29.06
N VAL A 300 -51.95 -2.57 -30.39
CA VAL A 300 -52.45 -1.51 -31.26
C VAL A 300 -53.98 -1.41 -31.14
N SER A 301 -54.44 -0.31 -30.55
CA SER A 301 -55.86 -0.04 -30.25
C SER A 301 -56.78 -0.17 -31.47
N SER A 302 -56.34 0.35 -32.62
CA SER A 302 -57.02 0.18 -33.91
C SER A 302 -56.06 -0.29 -35.00
N LYS A 303 -56.02 -1.61 -35.21
CA LYS A 303 -55.24 -2.22 -36.29
C LYS A 303 -55.64 -1.68 -37.67
N SER A 304 -56.92 -1.33 -37.88
CA SER A 304 -57.41 -0.75 -39.13
C SER A 304 -56.85 0.65 -39.38
N ALA A 305 -56.91 1.53 -38.37
CA ALA A 305 -56.34 2.87 -38.45
C ALA A 305 -54.81 2.82 -38.65
N ALA A 306 -54.12 1.92 -37.93
CA ALA A 306 -52.68 1.73 -38.10
C ALA A 306 -52.29 1.33 -39.54
N ARG A 307 -53.02 0.39 -40.16
CA ARG A 307 -52.82 0.02 -41.59
C ARG A 307 -53.08 1.19 -42.54
N SER A 308 -54.08 2.02 -42.23
CA SER A 308 -54.41 3.22 -43.02
C SER A 308 -53.31 4.27 -42.93
N ASN A 309 -52.79 4.56 -41.72
CA ASN A 309 -51.69 5.51 -41.50
C ASN A 309 -50.40 5.10 -42.23
N LEU A 310 -50.15 3.79 -42.37
CA LEU A 310 -49.03 3.24 -43.14
C LEU A 310 -49.28 3.24 -44.66
N GLY A 311 -50.47 3.66 -45.13
CA GLY A 311 -50.83 3.65 -46.54
C GLY A 311 -51.04 2.24 -47.13
N LEU A 312 -51.19 1.22 -46.30
CA LEU A 312 -51.29 -0.18 -46.75
C LEU A 312 -52.73 -0.60 -47.09
N GLY A 313 -53.73 0.11 -46.56
CA GLY A 313 -55.15 -0.15 -46.86
C GLY A 313 -55.58 -1.61 -46.68
N ALA A 314 -56.28 -2.17 -47.67
CA ALA A 314 -56.75 -3.56 -47.70
C ALA A 314 -55.64 -4.59 -48.03
N LEU A 315 -54.50 -4.15 -48.58
CA LEU A 315 -53.39 -5.05 -48.90
C LEU A 315 -52.80 -5.67 -47.63
N ALA A 316 -52.77 -4.95 -46.51
CA ALA A 316 -52.20 -5.43 -45.25
C ALA A 316 -52.97 -6.57 -44.57
N THR A 317 -54.15 -6.96 -45.08
CA THR A 317 -54.90 -8.15 -44.63
C THR A 317 -55.02 -9.23 -45.70
N SER A 318 -54.47 -9.00 -46.89
CA SER A 318 -54.57 -9.96 -47.99
C SER A 318 -53.55 -11.08 -47.82
N SER A 319 -53.99 -12.34 -47.94
CA SER A 319 -53.12 -13.53 -47.80
C SER A 319 -52.10 -13.64 -48.92
N LYS A 320 -52.41 -13.05 -50.07
CA LYS A 320 -51.53 -12.85 -51.23
C LYS A 320 -51.86 -11.50 -51.85
N VAL A 321 -50.84 -10.79 -52.31
CA VAL A 321 -51.02 -9.58 -53.12
C VAL A 321 -50.95 -10.01 -54.59
N GLY A 322 -52.06 -9.89 -55.31
CA GLY A 322 -52.14 -10.25 -56.72
C GLY A 322 -51.66 -9.14 -57.64
N THR A 323 -51.40 -9.47 -58.91
CA THR A 323 -51.03 -8.48 -59.94
C THR A 323 -52.14 -7.47 -60.21
N SER A 324 -53.39 -7.78 -59.86
CA SER A 324 -54.54 -6.87 -59.91
C SER A 324 -54.55 -5.85 -58.77
N ASP A 325 -53.95 -6.18 -57.62
CA ASP A 325 -53.92 -5.33 -56.42
C ASP A 325 -52.74 -4.35 -56.45
N LEU A 326 -51.75 -4.62 -57.30
CA LEU A 326 -50.62 -3.74 -57.63
C LEU A 326 -50.98 -2.88 -58.84
N THR A 327 -51.58 -1.73 -58.60
CA THR A 327 -51.78 -0.69 -59.63
C THR A 327 -50.51 0.15 -59.80
N ASP A 328 -50.29 0.75 -60.98
CA ASP A 328 -49.13 1.65 -61.22
C ASP A 328 -49.06 2.82 -60.21
N SER A 329 -50.20 3.20 -59.60
CA SER A 329 -50.27 4.20 -58.54
C SER A 329 -49.80 3.70 -57.17
N SER A 330 -49.73 2.39 -56.96
CA SER A 330 -49.40 1.74 -55.68
C SER A 330 -47.94 1.25 -55.58
N VAL A 331 -47.19 1.29 -56.68
CA VAL A 331 -45.77 0.89 -56.74
C VAL A 331 -44.98 1.99 -57.45
N SER A 332 -44.06 2.65 -56.74
CA SER A 332 -43.15 3.58 -57.41
C SER A 332 -42.32 2.84 -58.46
N THR A 333 -42.13 3.46 -59.62
CA THR A 333 -41.48 2.88 -60.82
C THR A 333 -40.15 2.16 -60.55
N GLY A 334 -39.44 2.51 -59.47
CA GLY A 334 -38.20 1.85 -59.05
C GLY A 334 -38.34 0.42 -58.48
N LYS A 335 -39.54 -0.01 -58.03
CA LYS A 335 -39.77 -1.35 -57.46
C LYS A 335 -40.25 -2.39 -58.48
N LEU A 336 -40.63 -1.97 -59.69
CA LEU A 336 -40.99 -2.86 -60.81
C LEU A 336 -39.74 -3.32 -61.58
N LYS A 337 -38.84 -4.09 -60.95
CA LYS A 337 -37.68 -4.70 -61.63
C LYS A 337 -38.04 -5.88 -62.57
N SER A 338 -39.33 -6.14 -62.81
CA SER A 338 -39.80 -7.18 -63.74
C SER A 338 -40.59 -6.65 -64.95
N LYS A 339 -40.33 -5.41 -65.40
CA LYS A 339 -40.47 -5.08 -66.83
C LYS A 339 -39.16 -5.34 -67.59
N ALA A 340 -38.54 -6.50 -67.32
CA ALA A 340 -37.43 -7.02 -68.11
C ALA A 340 -38.01 -7.75 -69.33
N VAL A 341 -37.44 -7.47 -70.50
CA VAL A 341 -37.86 -7.93 -71.83
C VAL A 341 -37.57 -9.43 -71.99
N THR A 342 -38.40 -10.29 -71.43
CA THR A 342 -38.36 -11.74 -71.68
C THR A 342 -39.73 -12.32 -72.06
N ASP A 343 -40.66 -11.47 -72.50
CA ASP A 343 -41.92 -11.93 -73.12
C ASP A 343 -41.69 -12.22 -74.63
N PRO A 344 -41.87 -13.46 -75.10
CA PRO A 344 -41.80 -13.85 -76.51
C PRO A 344 -42.79 -13.11 -77.43
N LYS A 345 -43.76 -12.36 -76.89
CA LYS A 345 -44.77 -11.61 -77.64
C LYS A 345 -44.37 -10.19 -78.06
N LEU A 346 -43.15 -9.73 -77.73
CA LEU A 346 -42.53 -8.52 -78.29
C LEU A 346 -41.46 -8.90 -79.37
N ASN A 347 -41.79 -9.63 -80.42
CA ASN A 347 -42.36 -9.10 -81.68
C ASN A 347 -42.13 -7.59 -81.93
N SER A 348 -40.88 -7.13 -81.86
CA SER A 348 -40.56 -5.75 -82.24
C SER A 348 -40.68 -5.55 -83.76
N ALA A 349 -41.32 -4.46 -84.20
CA ALA A 349 -41.50 -4.08 -85.61
C ALA A 349 -40.18 -3.95 -86.41
N LYS A 350 -39.02 -4.01 -85.75
CA LYS A 350 -37.69 -4.10 -86.38
C LYS A 350 -37.38 -5.50 -86.94
N LEU A 351 -38.04 -6.57 -86.49
CA LEU A 351 -37.82 -7.93 -86.99
C LEU A 351 -38.62 -8.22 -88.27
N ASN A 352 -39.80 -7.60 -88.43
CA ASN A 352 -40.62 -7.72 -89.65
C ASN A 352 -40.13 -6.86 -90.83
N THR A 353 -39.25 -5.88 -90.60
CA THR A 353 -38.58 -5.12 -91.68
C THR A 353 -37.39 -5.87 -92.28
N LEU A 354 -36.99 -7.03 -91.74
CA LEU A 354 -35.94 -7.90 -92.28
C LEU A 354 -36.45 -8.94 -93.31
N VAL A 355 -37.77 -9.12 -93.48
CA VAL A 355 -38.37 -10.14 -94.36
C VAL A 355 -38.23 -9.82 -95.87
N GLY A 356 -37.76 -8.62 -96.22
CA GLY A 356 -37.63 -8.15 -97.62
C GLY A 356 -36.20 -7.89 -98.11
N LYS A 357 -35.15 -8.26 -97.36
CA LYS A 357 -33.76 -8.12 -97.78
C LYS A 357 -33.08 -9.49 -97.78
N PRO A 358 -32.68 -10.07 -98.94
CA PRO A 358 -31.96 -11.33 -98.96
C PRO A 358 -30.62 -11.18 -98.24
N GLN A 359 -30.40 -12.00 -97.22
CA GLN A 359 -29.17 -12.07 -96.44
C GLN A 359 -28.55 -13.45 -96.63
N VAL A 360 -27.37 -13.47 -97.25
CA VAL A 360 -26.37 -14.56 -97.30
C VAL A 360 -26.60 -15.70 -98.31
N VAL A 361 -25.68 -15.78 -99.29
CA VAL A 361 -25.39 -16.97 -100.10
C VAL A 361 -24.17 -17.64 -99.46
N ALA A 362 -24.38 -18.71 -98.70
CA ALA A 362 -23.28 -19.54 -98.21
C ALA A 362 -22.70 -20.34 -99.39
N LEU A 363 -21.41 -20.18 -99.65
CA LEU A 363 -20.67 -20.96 -100.65
C LEU A 363 -20.33 -22.33 -100.04
N TYR A 364 -21.03 -23.38 -100.48
CA TYR A 364 -20.64 -24.76 -100.24
C TYR A 364 -20.18 -25.39 -101.55
N SER A 365 -18.89 -25.68 -101.68
CA SER A 365 -18.42 -26.81 -102.48
C SER A 365 -17.07 -27.24 -101.92
N ASN A 366 -16.81 -28.54 -101.90
CA ASN A 366 -15.53 -29.11 -101.48
C ASN A 366 -14.43 -28.53 -102.38
N ILE A 367 -13.72 -27.52 -101.88
CA ILE A 367 -12.56 -26.97 -102.56
C ILE A 367 -11.46 -28.03 -102.47
N GLY A 368 -11.14 -28.66 -103.60
CA GLY A 368 -10.00 -29.58 -103.71
C GLY A 368 -8.68 -28.88 -103.35
N ASP A 369 -7.67 -29.66 -102.97
CA ASP A 369 -6.42 -29.15 -102.40
C ASP A 369 -5.76 -28.06 -103.27
N ASP A 370 -5.32 -26.99 -102.61
CA ASP A 370 -4.58 -25.83 -103.16
C ASP A 370 -5.22 -25.05 -104.32
N ALA A 371 -6.54 -24.78 -104.25
CA ALA A 371 -7.18 -23.81 -105.15
C ALA A 371 -7.32 -22.41 -104.52
N SER A 372 -6.90 -21.37 -105.26
CA SER A 372 -7.15 -19.97 -104.94
C SER A 372 -8.22 -19.40 -105.88
N PHE A 373 -9.37 -19.01 -105.34
CA PHE A 373 -10.43 -18.36 -106.10
C PHE A 373 -10.45 -16.85 -105.81
N ASN A 374 -10.45 -16.06 -106.88
CA ASN A 374 -10.59 -14.61 -106.78
C ASN A 374 -12.00 -14.24 -107.21
N LEU A 375 -12.75 -13.53 -106.37
CA LEU A 375 -14.01 -12.91 -106.77
C LEU A 375 -13.75 -11.41 -106.99
N THR A 376 -13.78 -10.98 -108.25
CA THR A 376 -13.54 -9.59 -108.63
C THR A 376 -14.85 -8.87 -108.80
N ARG A 377 -14.96 -7.68 -108.18
CA ARG A 377 -16.10 -6.78 -108.39
C ARG A 377 -15.80 -5.83 -109.54
N SER A 378 -16.70 -5.76 -110.52
CA SER A 378 -16.73 -4.69 -111.52
C SER A 378 -18.13 -4.09 -111.51
N GLY A 379 -18.26 -2.84 -111.07
CA GLY A 379 -19.56 -2.22 -110.82
C GLY A 379 -20.37 -2.91 -109.71
N ALA A 380 -21.59 -3.34 -110.02
CA ALA A 380 -22.49 -4.05 -109.10
C ALA A 380 -22.47 -5.59 -109.29
N THR A 381 -21.64 -6.07 -110.21
CA THR A 381 -21.51 -7.48 -110.57
C THR A 381 -20.22 -8.04 -109.96
N TYR A 382 -20.32 -9.26 -109.44
CA TYR A 382 -19.18 -10.04 -108.96
C TYR A 382 -18.93 -11.20 -109.92
N THR A 383 -17.68 -11.38 -110.33
CA THR A 383 -17.27 -12.43 -111.29
C THR A 383 -16.09 -13.19 -110.70
N PHE A 384 -16.09 -14.51 -110.80
CA PHE A 384 -14.92 -15.30 -110.42
C PHE A 384 -13.80 -15.08 -111.46
N GLY A 385 -12.55 -14.99 -111.03
CA GLY A 385 -11.36 -15.10 -111.89
C GLY A 385 -11.01 -16.56 -112.15
N THR A 386 -10.12 -16.83 -113.10
CA THR A 386 -9.64 -18.20 -113.38
C THR A 386 -8.64 -18.68 -112.31
N PRO A 387 -8.64 -19.97 -111.92
CA PRO A 387 -9.54 -21.04 -112.41
C PRO A 387 -10.98 -20.85 -111.91
N GLN A 388 -11.96 -21.03 -112.81
CA GLN A 388 -13.38 -21.08 -112.44
C GLN A 388 -13.64 -22.39 -111.66
N PRO A 389 -14.50 -22.41 -110.63
CA PRO A 389 -14.83 -23.65 -109.95
C PRO A 389 -15.53 -24.63 -110.92
N ASP A 390 -15.09 -25.88 -110.92
CA ASP A 390 -15.39 -26.90 -111.94
C ASP A 390 -16.81 -27.50 -111.86
N THR A 391 -17.67 -27.00 -110.95
CA THR A 391 -19.03 -27.50 -110.79
C THR A 391 -20.03 -26.38 -110.58
N SER A 392 -21.05 -26.36 -111.43
CA SER A 392 -22.28 -25.54 -111.39
C SER A 392 -22.74 -25.12 -109.99
N TYR A 393 -22.48 -23.87 -109.58
CA TYR A 393 -23.06 -23.31 -108.36
C TYR A 393 -24.49 -22.83 -108.64
N VAL A 394 -25.46 -23.52 -108.05
CA VAL A 394 -26.87 -23.10 -108.03
C VAL A 394 -27.02 -22.06 -106.92
N VAL A 395 -27.26 -20.79 -107.28
CA VAL A 395 -27.82 -19.82 -106.34
C VAL A 395 -29.27 -20.21 -106.13
N GLN A 396 -29.54 -21.08 -105.15
CA GLN A 396 -30.90 -21.45 -104.79
C GLN A 396 -31.51 -20.32 -103.95
N VAL A 397 -32.06 -19.32 -104.63
CA VAL A 397 -33.07 -18.45 -104.04
C VAL A 397 -34.30 -19.32 -103.80
N VAL A 398 -34.86 -19.29 -102.60
CA VAL A 398 -36.05 -20.10 -102.25
C VAL A 398 -37.14 -19.88 -103.30
N GLY A 399 -37.45 -20.91 -104.07
CA GLY A 399 -38.66 -20.96 -104.90
C GLY A 399 -38.51 -20.70 -106.40
N GLN A 400 -37.52 -19.96 -106.91
CA GLN A 400 -37.28 -19.85 -108.38
C GLN A 400 -35.84 -19.49 -108.74
N ARG A 401 -35.37 -20.11 -109.83
CA ARG A 401 -34.00 -20.13 -110.34
C ARG A 401 -33.82 -18.96 -111.33
N THR A 402 -33.15 -17.88 -110.94
CA THR A 402 -32.77 -16.84 -111.91
C THR A 402 -31.31 -16.46 -111.77
N THR A 403 -30.61 -16.64 -112.89
CA THR A 403 -29.19 -16.40 -113.13
C THR A 403 -28.91 -14.89 -113.19
N GLN A 404 -27.83 -14.45 -112.55
CA GLN A 404 -27.19 -13.14 -112.71
C GLN A 404 -27.98 -11.91 -112.19
N GLY A 405 -27.67 -11.47 -110.96
CA GLY A 405 -28.23 -10.26 -110.36
C GLY A 405 -27.23 -9.56 -109.42
N ASN A 406 -27.33 -8.24 -109.35
CA ASN A 406 -26.43 -7.36 -108.59
C ASN A 406 -26.51 -7.62 -107.07
N LEU A 407 -25.36 -7.74 -106.40
CA LEU A 407 -25.27 -7.90 -104.94
C LEU A 407 -24.74 -6.60 -104.30
N SER A 408 -25.47 -6.05 -103.33
CA SER A 408 -25.11 -4.77 -102.69
C SER A 408 -24.27 -4.90 -101.41
N TYR A 409 -24.20 -6.10 -100.81
CA TYR A 409 -23.40 -6.36 -99.62
C TYR A 409 -23.01 -7.83 -99.58
N ILE A 410 -21.78 -8.14 -99.17
CA ILE A 410 -21.31 -9.52 -98.99
C ILE A 410 -20.89 -9.66 -97.53
N ASN A 411 -21.56 -10.54 -96.80
CA ASN A 411 -21.09 -11.03 -95.51
C ASN A 411 -20.40 -12.37 -95.73
N ILE A 412 -19.12 -12.47 -95.39
CA ILE A 412 -18.38 -13.72 -95.43
C ILE A 412 -18.50 -14.37 -94.06
N VAL A 413 -19.28 -15.45 -93.96
CA VAL A 413 -19.63 -16.09 -92.67
C VAL A 413 -18.67 -17.24 -92.32
N GLY A 414 -17.51 -17.29 -92.97
CA GLY A 414 -16.43 -18.24 -92.67
C GLY A 414 -16.08 -19.16 -93.83
N MET A 415 -14.90 -19.79 -93.73
CA MET A 415 -14.40 -20.79 -94.67
C MET A 415 -14.26 -22.11 -93.92
N ASN A 416 -14.87 -23.18 -94.43
CA ASN A 416 -14.62 -24.53 -93.95
C ASN A 416 -13.80 -25.26 -95.01
N VAL A 417 -12.53 -25.54 -94.70
CA VAL A 417 -11.59 -26.16 -95.63
C VAL A 417 -10.73 -27.18 -94.90
N LYS A 418 -10.38 -28.28 -95.58
CA LYS A 418 -9.59 -29.39 -95.01
C LYS A 418 -8.09 -29.07 -94.91
N SER A 419 -7.60 -28.11 -95.68
CA SER A 419 -6.19 -27.74 -95.82
C SER A 419 -6.02 -26.21 -96.04
N LYS A 420 -4.81 -25.73 -96.38
CA LYS A 420 -4.52 -24.28 -96.51
C LYS A 420 -5.24 -23.67 -97.72
N ALA A 421 -6.37 -23.00 -97.50
CA ALA A 421 -7.04 -22.23 -98.55
C ALA A 421 -7.09 -20.74 -98.17
N SER A 422 -7.10 -19.88 -99.18
CA SER A 422 -7.30 -18.43 -99.02
C SER A 422 -8.44 -17.94 -99.91
N PHE A 423 -9.39 -17.24 -99.32
CA PHE A 423 -10.42 -16.49 -100.05
C PHE A 423 -10.03 -15.01 -100.04
N SER A 424 -10.11 -14.36 -101.21
CA SER A 424 -9.89 -12.93 -101.29
C SER A 424 -11.07 -12.19 -101.91
N LEU A 425 -11.44 -11.07 -101.29
CA LEU A 425 -12.48 -10.16 -101.78
C LEU A 425 -11.93 -8.73 -101.73
N ASN A 426 -11.67 -8.13 -102.90
CA ASN A 426 -11.20 -6.75 -103.03
C ASN A 426 -10.04 -6.39 -102.06
N GLY A 427 -9.04 -7.27 -101.96
CA GLY A 427 -7.87 -7.07 -101.10
C GLY A 427 -7.99 -7.59 -99.67
N LEU A 428 -9.20 -7.89 -99.20
CA LEU A 428 -9.41 -8.63 -97.96
C LEU A 428 -9.04 -10.09 -98.18
N ARG A 429 -8.06 -10.62 -97.45
CA ARG A 429 -7.71 -12.05 -97.48
C ARG A 429 -8.13 -12.74 -96.18
N LEU A 430 -8.94 -13.77 -96.32
CA LEU A 430 -9.29 -14.74 -95.29
C LEU A 430 -8.56 -16.03 -95.59
N ASN A 431 -7.74 -16.48 -94.65
CA ASN A 431 -7.08 -17.77 -94.78
C ASN A 431 -7.76 -18.81 -93.89
N SER A 432 -7.59 -20.08 -94.23
CA SER A 432 -8.08 -21.22 -93.47
C SER A 432 -7.59 -21.28 -92.01
N ALA A 433 -6.52 -20.56 -91.70
CA ALA A 433 -6.01 -20.37 -90.34
C ALA A 433 -6.80 -19.34 -89.51
N GLY A 434 -7.88 -18.76 -90.04
CA GLY A 434 -8.70 -17.74 -89.37
C GLY A 434 -8.06 -16.34 -89.35
N SER A 435 -6.87 -16.17 -89.94
CA SER A 435 -6.21 -14.87 -90.04
C SER A 435 -6.86 -14.02 -91.13
N ILE A 436 -7.20 -12.78 -90.78
CA ILE A 436 -7.63 -11.75 -91.72
C ILE A 436 -6.45 -10.82 -91.96
N SER A 437 -6.13 -10.54 -93.22
CA SER A 437 -5.09 -9.58 -93.59
C SER A 437 -5.60 -8.59 -94.66
N GLY A 438 -5.03 -7.38 -94.66
CA GLY A 438 -5.33 -6.35 -95.67
C GLY A 438 -6.37 -5.30 -95.29
N LEU A 439 -6.67 -5.10 -94.00
CA LEU A 439 -7.63 -4.09 -93.55
C LEU A 439 -6.97 -2.96 -92.74
N SER A 440 -7.46 -1.73 -92.95
CA SER A 440 -7.30 -0.59 -92.05
C SER A 440 -8.69 -0.13 -91.61
N GLY A 441 -9.01 -0.20 -90.31
CA GLY A 441 -10.32 0.18 -89.74
C GLY A 441 -10.81 -0.81 -88.67
N GLY A 442 -11.78 -0.40 -87.84
CA GLY A 442 -12.42 -1.27 -86.86
C GLY A 442 -13.62 -1.98 -87.48
N PHE A 443 -13.67 -3.31 -87.40
CA PHE A 443 -14.80 -4.12 -87.84
C PHE A 443 -15.05 -5.22 -86.82
N ASP A 444 -16.31 -5.47 -86.50
CA ASP A 444 -16.70 -6.60 -85.67
C ASP A 444 -16.82 -7.85 -86.54
N VAL A 445 -15.92 -8.80 -86.32
CA VAL A 445 -16.01 -10.12 -86.96
C VAL A 445 -16.54 -11.09 -85.91
N ILE A 446 -17.72 -11.63 -86.18
CA ILE A 446 -18.33 -12.64 -85.32
C ILE A 446 -17.95 -14.01 -85.87
N VAL A 447 -16.99 -14.67 -85.23
CA VAL A 447 -16.58 -16.05 -85.55
C VAL A 447 -17.26 -16.99 -84.56
N TYR A 448 -18.08 -17.92 -85.05
CA TYR A 448 -18.59 -19.02 -84.25
C TYR A 448 -17.93 -20.32 -84.69
N ARG A 449 -17.39 -21.09 -83.73
CA ARG A 449 -16.93 -22.46 -83.95
C ARG A 449 -18.13 -23.39 -83.85
N VAL A 450 -18.52 -24.03 -84.95
CA VAL A 450 -19.51 -25.10 -84.90
C VAL A 450 -18.76 -26.40 -84.62
N ALA A 451 -19.03 -27.02 -83.47
CA ALA A 451 -18.49 -28.33 -83.13
C ALA A 451 -19.09 -29.38 -84.08
N SER A 452 -18.25 -30.26 -84.61
CA SER A 452 -18.63 -31.38 -85.48
C SER A 452 -19.54 -32.37 -84.78
#